data_AF-A0A2M7VJ41-F1
#
_entry.id   AF-A0A2M7VJ41-F1
#
_cell.length_a   1.000
_cell.length_b   1.000
_cell.length_c   1.000
_cell.angle_alpha   90.00
_cell.angle_beta   90.00
_cell.angle_gamma   90.00
#
_symmetry.space_group_name_H-M   'P 1'
#
loop_
_entity.id
_entity.type
_entity.pdbx_description
1 polymer ?
#
loop_
_entity_poly.entity_id
_entity_poly.type
_entity_poly.pdbx_seq_one_letter_code
_entity_poly.pdbx_strand_id
1 'polypeptide(L)' 'MTLTPEQFNKLATKEDLKDLVTKTEMNEKFDQVLTAVDGLAKSVKDFHPEMASNQGAHGRMSDNIAGHEVRIKKLEYKNV' A
#
# COMPACT_ATOMS: atom_id res chain seq x y z
N MET A 1 -28.04 45.20 -23.99
CA MET A 1 -28.74 45.07 -22.70
C MET A 1 -27.74 45.33 -21.60
N THR A 2 -28.03 46.25 -20.69
CA THR A 2 -27.19 46.54 -19.53
C THR A 2 -27.61 45.66 -18.36
N LEU A 3 -26.64 45.17 -17.60
CA LEU A 3 -26.90 44.38 -16.39
C LEU A 3 -27.49 45.26 -15.30
N THR A 4 -28.40 44.72 -14.50
CA THR A 4 -28.84 45.38 -13.26
C THR A 4 -27.74 45.33 -12.20
N PRO A 5 -27.75 46.22 -11.20
CA PRO A 5 -26.76 46.20 -10.11
C PRO A 5 -26.69 44.84 -9.40
N GLU A 6 -27.82 44.16 -9.23
CA GLU A 6 -27.87 42.82 -8.62
C GLU A 6 -27.25 41.73 -9.51
N GLN A 7 -27.37 41.85 -10.83
CA GLN A 7 -26.73 40.92 -11.77
C GLN A 7 -25.22 41.16 -11.84
N PHE A 8 -24.77 42.40 -11.71
CA PHE A 8 -23.35 42.74 -11.68
C PHE A 8 -22.65 42.20 -10.43
N ASN A 9 -23.29 42.28 -9.26
CA ASN A 9 -22.75 41.75 -8.00
C ASN A 9 -22.65 40.21 -7.94
N LYS A 10 -23.28 39.49 -8.88
CA LYS A 10 -23.18 38.03 -9.00
C LYS A 10 -22.02 37.57 -9.88
N LEU A 11 -21.34 38.50 -10.56
CA LEU A 11 -20.18 38.17 -11.38
C LEU A 11 -18.98 37.89 -10.47
N ALA A 12 -18.34 36.75 -10.68
CA ALA A 12 -17.05 36.48 -10.06
C ALA A 12 -16.00 37.44 -10.61
N THR A 13 -15.23 38.04 -9.72
CA THR A 13 -14.10 38.89 -10.09
C THR A 13 -12.90 38.04 -10.48
N LYS A 14 -11.88 38.66 -11.11
CA LYS A 14 -10.63 37.96 -11.41
C LYS A 14 -9.88 37.55 -10.15
N GLU A 15 -10.02 38.29 -9.05
CA GLU A 15 -9.53 37.88 -7.73
C GLU A 15 -10.22 36.59 -7.25
N ASP A 16 -11.54 36.49 -7.36
CA ASP A 16 -12.31 35.32 -6.89
C ASP A 16 -11.95 34.01 -7.62
N LEU A 17 -11.39 34.12 -8.82
CA LEU A 17 -10.99 32.97 -9.64
C LEU A 17 -9.54 32.51 -9.39
N LYS A 18 -8.72 33.28 -8.65
CA LYS A 18 -7.30 32.93 -8.41
C LYS A 18 -7.12 31.73 -7.48
N ASP A 19 -8.04 31.54 -6.55
CA ASP A 19 -7.97 30.47 -5.54
C ASP A 19 -8.74 29.20 -5.96
N LEU A 20 -9.32 29.19 -7.16
CA LEU A 20 -9.99 28.01 -7.70
C LEU A 20 -8.96 27.04 -8.28
N VAL A 21 -8.91 25.84 -7.72
CA VAL A 21 -8.12 24.73 -8.25
C VAL A 21 -8.52 24.49 -9.70
N THR A 22 -7.54 24.55 -10.59
CA THR A 22 -7.76 24.27 -12.00
C THR A 22 -8.05 22.79 -12.20
N LYS A 23 -8.79 22.47 -13.27
CA LYS A 23 -9.03 21.07 -13.65
C LYS A 23 -7.70 20.29 -13.82
N THR A 24 -6.65 20.97 -14.29
CA THR A 24 -5.31 20.39 -14.45
C THR A 24 -4.69 20.03 -13.11
N GLU A 25 -4.64 20.97 -12.15
CA GLU A 25 -4.12 20.70 -10.80
C GLU A 25 -4.91 19.60 -10.10
N MET A 26 -6.22 19.58 -10.28
CA MET A 26 -7.07 18.51 -9.72
C MET A 26 -6.72 17.15 -10.31
N ASN A 27 -6.54 17.06 -11.64
CA ASN A 27 -6.13 15.82 -12.30
C ASN A 27 -4.75 15.35 -11.83
N GLU A 28 -3.78 16.25 -11.71
CA GLU A 28 -2.44 15.90 -11.20
C GLU A 28 -2.49 15.33 -9.78
N LYS A 29 -3.34 15.90 -8.90
CA LYS A 29 -3.55 15.37 -7.55
C LYS A 29 -4.22 14.00 -7.58
N PHE A 30 -5.18 13.77 -8.48
CA PHE A 30 -5.77 12.45 -8.66
C PHE A 30 -4.76 11.42 -9.17
N ASP A 31 -3.93 11.77 -10.14
CA ASP A 31 -2.89 10.88 -10.67
C ASP A 31 -1.86 10.51 -9.59
N GLN A 32 -1.49 11.46 -8.72
CA GLN A 32 -0.62 11.21 -7.57
C GLN A 32 -1.26 10.20 -6.59
N VAL A 33 -2.55 10.35 -6.29
CA VAL A 33 -3.26 9.42 -5.42
C VAL A 33 -3.37 8.03 -6.05
N LEU A 34 -3.72 7.93 -7.33
CA LEU A 34 -3.82 6.66 -8.05
C LEU A 34 -2.47 5.94 -8.09
N THR A 35 -1.39 6.67 -8.37
CA THR A 35 -0.03 6.12 -8.35
C THR A 35 0.35 5.56 -6.97
N ALA A 36 -0.02 6.27 -5.90
CA ALA A 36 0.24 5.80 -4.53
C ALA A 36 -0.57 4.54 -4.20
N VAL A 37 -1.84 4.47 -4.63
CA VAL A 37 -2.70 3.30 -4.45
C VAL A 37 -2.16 2.09 -5.23
N ASP A 38 -1.72 2.29 -6.47
CA ASP A 38 -1.08 1.22 -7.26
C ASP A 38 0.20 0.70 -6.61
N GLY A 39 1.01 1.60 -6.03
CA GLY A 39 2.20 1.23 -5.27
C GLY A 39 1.87 0.35 -4.05
N LEU A 40 0.84 0.72 -3.29
CA LEU A 40 0.35 -0.07 -2.17
C LEU A 40 -0.20 -1.43 -2.61
N ALA A 41 -1.01 -1.46 -3.66
CA ALA A 41 -1.56 -2.71 -4.20
C ALA A 41 -0.46 -3.68 -4.64
N LYS A 42 0.59 -3.18 -5.30
CA LYS A 42 1.76 -3.97 -5.68
C LYS A 42 2.50 -4.51 -4.45
N SER A 43 2.74 -3.68 -3.45
CA SER A 43 3.39 -4.12 -2.20
C SER A 43 2.58 -5.22 -1.49
N VAL A 44 1.25 -5.09 -1.40
CA VAL A 44 0.40 -6.13 -0.79
C VAL A 44 0.39 -7.41 -1.62
N LYS A 45 0.42 -7.30 -2.95
CA LYS A 45 0.50 -8.45 -3.87
C LYS A 45 1.79 -9.22 -3.69
N ASP A 46 2.92 -8.52 -3.51
CA ASP A 46 4.23 -9.15 -3.34
C ASP A 46 4.43 -9.68 -1.91
N PHE A 47 3.79 -9.08 -0.91
CA PHE A 47 3.87 -9.50 0.50
C PHE A 47 3.25 -10.88 0.77
N HIS A 48 2.10 -11.21 0.15
CA HIS A 48 1.44 -12.50 0.33
C HIS A 48 2.31 -13.72 -0.06
N PRO A 49 2.91 -13.78 -1.25
CA PRO A 49 3.78 -14.90 -1.63
C PRO A 49 5.05 -14.95 -0.80
N GLU A 50 5.63 -13.82 -0.40
CA GLU A 50 6.76 -13.78 0.54
C GLU A 50 6.40 -14.42 1.88
N MET A 51 5.24 -14.06 2.44
CA MET A 51 4.72 -14.67 3.66
C MET A 51 4.48 -16.17 3.53
N ALA A 52 3.83 -16.61 2.46
CA ALA A 52 3.57 -18.03 2.22
C ALA A 52 4.88 -18.82 2.08
N SER A 53 5.85 -18.27 1.36
CA SER A 53 7.19 -18.85 1.20
C SER A 53 7.91 -18.96 2.56
N ASN A 54 7.87 -17.89 3.37
CA ASN A 54 8.48 -17.85 4.69
C ASN A 54 7.84 -18.86 5.65
N GLN A 55 6.51 -18.95 5.67
CA GLN A 55 5.79 -19.93 6.47
C GLN A 55 6.17 -21.37 6.08
N GLY A 56 6.27 -21.64 4.78
CA GLY A 56 6.75 -22.93 4.29
C GLY A 56 8.20 -23.24 4.69
N ALA A 57 9.09 -22.24 4.67
CA ALA A 57 10.47 -22.38 5.12
C ALA A 57 10.55 -22.68 6.62
N HIS A 58 9.80 -21.96 7.45
CA HIS A 58 9.71 -22.22 8.89
C HIS A 58 9.16 -23.62 9.19
N GLY A 59 8.15 -24.10 8.45
CA GLY A 59 7.64 -25.46 8.59
C GLY A 59 8.73 -26.53 8.37
N ARG A 60 9.46 -26.43 7.24
CA ARG A 60 10.58 -27.35 6.95
C ARG A 60 11.67 -27.29 8.02
N MET A 61 11.96 -26.10 8.53
CA MET A 61 12.95 -25.93 9.59
C MET A 61 12.49 -26.60 10.90
N SER A 62 11.20 -26.48 11.25
CA SER A 62 10.62 -27.15 12.41
C SER A 62 10.72 -28.67 12.31
N ASP A 63 10.38 -29.23 11.14
CA ASP A 63 10.46 -30.67 10.90
C ASP A 63 11.90 -31.19 11.02
N ASN A 64 12.86 -30.42 10.48
CA ASN A 64 14.27 -30.75 10.61
C ASN A 64 14.73 -30.72 12.07
N ILE A 65 14.35 -29.69 12.84
CA ILE A 65 14.68 -29.59 14.27
C ILE A 65 14.13 -30.80 15.03
N ALA A 66 12.86 -31.14 14.83
CA ALA A 66 12.23 -32.30 15.46
C ALA A 66 12.96 -33.61 15.11
N GLY A 67 13.34 -33.78 13.84
CA GLY A 67 14.13 -34.93 13.39
C GLY A 67 15.51 -35.00 14.05
N HIS A 68 16.18 -33.85 14.22
CA HIS A 68 17.46 -33.77 14.92
C HIS A 68 17.34 -34.13 16.40
N GLU A 69 16.30 -33.65 17.10
CA GLU A 69 16.05 -34.01 18.50
C GLU A 69 15.89 -35.53 18.69
N VAL A 70 15.14 -36.18 17.80
CA VAL A 70 14.97 -37.64 17.83
C VAL A 70 16.30 -38.37 17.62
N ARG A 71 17.12 -37.89 16.67
CA ARG A 71 18.44 -38.47 16.40
C ARG A 71 19.40 -38.31 17.58
N ILE A 72 19.41 -37.14 18.21
CA ILE A 72 20.24 -36.86 19.39
C ILE A 72 19.85 -37.79 20.53
N LYS A 73 18.56 -37.89 20.88
CA LYS A 73 18.07 -38.81 21.93
C LYS A 73 18.52 -40.25 21.67
N LYS A 74 18.40 -40.73 20.43
CA LYS A 74 18.85 -42.09 20.06
C LYS A 74 20.36 -42.30 20.24
N LEU A 75 21.17 -41.26 20.05
CA LEU A 75 22.61 -41.33 20.25
C LEU A 75 22.95 -41.29 21.75
N GLU A 76 22.27 -40.47 22.53
CA GLU A 76 22.42 -40.42 23.99
C GLU A 76 22.12 -41.80 24.61
N TYR A 77 21.02 -42.45 24.22
CA TYR A 77 20.69 -43.81 24.70
C TYR A 77 21.70 -44.89 24.31
N LYS A 78 22.49 -44.69 23.25
CA LYS A 78 23.51 -45.66 22.81
C LYS A 78 24.85 -45.48 23.52
N ASN A 79 25.08 -44.31 24.12
CA ASN A 79 26.32 -43.94 24.79
C ASN A 79 26.22 -44.02 26.32
N VAL A 80 25.08 -44.51 26.84
CA VAL A 80 24.84 -44.88 28.25
C VAL A 80 24.76 -46.39 28.33
#